data_AF-A0A3D9MJT4-F1
#
_entry.id   AF-A0A3D9MJT4-F1
#
_cell.length_a   1.000
_cell.length_b   1.000
_cell.length_c   1.000
_cell.angle_alpha   90.00
_cell.angle_beta   90.00
_cell.angle_gamma   90.00
#
_symmetry.space_group_name_H-M   'P 1'
#
loop_
_entity.id
_entity.type
_entity.pdbx_description
1 polymer ?
#
loop_
_entity_poly.entity_id
_entity_poly.type
_entity_poly.pdbx_seq_one_letter_code
_entity_poly.pdbx_strand_id
1 'polypeptide(L)'
;MTRVHALAKRTFVSKSFLLFLLTGGFAAAVNWGSRIVYNKWMPYSAAIVVAYITGMITAFILAKLFVFTKSTQSTGRSVFFFTLVNLVAVVQTWAVSVGLAYYVFPRMGMTWHARDLAHAVGVAVPVFTSYVGHKRWSFKH
;
A
#
# COMPACT_ATOMS: atom_id res chain seq x y z
N MET A 1 -37.21 -23.43 -22.85
CA MET A 1 -36.27 -22.35 -23.23
C MET A 1 -35.74 -21.65 -21.96
N THR A 2 -34.92 -22.34 -21.17
CA THR A 2 -34.53 -21.88 -19.83
C THR A 2 -33.20 -22.52 -19.46
N ARG A 3 -32.30 -21.76 -18.81
CA ARG A 3 -30.98 -22.14 -18.22
C ARG A 3 -29.68 -21.66 -18.91
N VAL A 4 -29.70 -20.62 -19.75
CA VAL A 4 -28.42 -20.02 -20.23
C VAL A 4 -28.11 -18.65 -19.62
N HIS A 5 -29.09 -17.94 -19.06
CA HIS A 5 -28.89 -16.59 -18.50
C HIS A 5 -28.41 -16.53 -17.04
N ALA A 6 -28.23 -17.68 -16.36
CA ALA A 6 -27.85 -17.73 -14.94
C ALA A 6 -26.33 -17.82 -14.68
N LEU A 7 -25.49 -17.72 -15.72
CA LEU A 7 -24.02 -17.73 -15.61
C LEU A 7 -23.41 -16.32 -15.69
N ALA A 8 -24.21 -15.26 -15.56
CA ALA A 8 -23.74 -13.89 -15.56
C ALA A 8 -23.19 -13.48 -14.17
N LYS A 9 -21.85 -13.55 -14.04
CA LYS A 9 -20.99 -12.73 -13.17
C LYS A 9 -21.51 -12.46 -11.74
N ARG A 10 -21.26 -13.40 -10.83
CA ARG A 10 -20.98 -13.02 -9.43
C ARG A 10 -19.54 -12.49 -9.34
N THR A 11 -19.33 -11.23 -9.70
CA THR A 11 -18.09 -10.54 -9.32
C THR A 11 -18.10 -10.30 -7.81
N PHE A 12 -17.43 -11.19 -7.07
CA PHE A 12 -17.20 -11.13 -5.62
C PHE A 12 -16.24 -9.99 -5.21
N VAL A 13 -16.33 -8.83 -5.84
CA VAL A 13 -15.53 -7.65 -5.52
C VAL A 13 -16.47 -6.56 -5.01
N SER A 14 -16.44 -6.33 -3.69
CA SER A 14 -17.26 -5.27 -3.10
C SER A 14 -16.79 -3.89 -3.60
N LYS A 15 -17.72 -2.95 -3.81
CA LYS A 15 -17.37 -1.57 -4.21
C LYS A 15 -16.34 -0.94 -3.26
N SER A 16 -16.45 -1.24 -1.97
CA SER A 16 -15.51 -0.79 -0.94
C SER A 16 -14.10 -1.38 -1.12
N PHE A 17 -13.99 -2.64 -1.56
CA PHE A 17 -12.70 -3.26 -1.87
C PHE A 17 -12.05 -2.63 -3.11
N LEU A 18 -12.84 -2.36 -4.15
CA LEU A 18 -12.32 -1.70 -5.36
C LEU A 18 -11.82 -0.28 -5.06
N LEU A 19 -12.59 0.49 -4.28
CA LEU A 19 -12.19 1.82 -3.82
C LEU A 19 -10.95 1.76 -2.94
N PHE A 20 -10.86 0.79 -2.01
CA PHE A 20 -9.65 0.56 -1.21
C PHE A 20 -8.42 0.29 -2.09
N LEU A 21 -8.55 -0.58 -3.09
CA LEU A 21 -7.45 -0.92 -3.98
C LEU A 21 -7.00 0.29 -4.82
N LEU A 22 -7.94 1.08 -5.36
CA LEU A 22 -7.61 2.29 -6.12
C LEU A 22 -6.95 3.36 -5.25
N THR A 23 -7.49 3.57 -4.06
CA THR A 23 -6.99 4.54 -3.08
C THR A 23 -5.57 4.17 -2.62
N GLY A 24 -5.36 2.92 -2.24
CA GLY A 24 -4.06 2.39 -1.83
C GLY A 24 -3.05 2.33 -2.97
N GLY A 25 -3.48 1.92 -4.17
CA GLY A 25 -2.64 1.88 -5.36
C GLY A 25 -2.14 3.26 -5.79
N PHE A 26 -3.02 4.28 -5.75
CA PHE A 26 -2.61 5.65 -6.04
C PHE A 26 -1.64 6.19 -4.98
N ALA A 27 -1.89 5.93 -3.70
CA ALA A 27 -0.96 6.30 -2.64
C ALA A 27 0.41 5.62 -2.79
N ALA A 28 0.44 4.35 -3.20
CA ALA A 28 1.68 3.63 -3.50
C ALA A 28 2.42 4.23 -4.70
N ALA A 29 1.70 4.66 -5.75
CA ALA A 29 2.30 5.36 -6.88
C ALA A 29 2.90 6.71 -6.46
N VAL A 30 2.20 7.48 -5.62
CA VAL A 30 2.73 8.74 -5.06
C VAL A 30 3.95 8.48 -4.17
N ASN A 31 3.94 7.44 -3.34
CA ASN A 31 5.10 7.01 -2.56
C ASN A 31 6.30 6.71 -3.47
N TRP A 32 6.14 5.82 -4.44
CA TRP A 32 7.25 5.48 -5.33
C TRP A 32 7.74 6.69 -6.13
N GLY A 33 6.83 7.44 -6.76
CA GLY A 33 7.17 8.62 -7.55
C GLY A 33 7.89 9.69 -6.73
N SER A 34 7.36 10.02 -5.54
CA SER A 34 7.99 11.00 -4.64
C SER A 34 9.36 10.54 -4.17
N ARG A 35 9.59 9.24 -3.93
CA ARG A 35 10.92 8.70 -3.59
C ARG A 35 11.95 8.94 -4.67
N ILE A 36 11.59 8.74 -5.96
CA ILE A 36 12.49 9.00 -7.09
C ILE A 36 12.89 10.48 -7.12
N VAL A 37 11.93 11.36 -6.85
CA VAL A 37 12.14 12.81 -6.79
C VAL A 37 13.00 13.19 -5.58
N TYR A 38 12.69 12.70 -4.38
CA TYR A 38 13.44 12.95 -3.16
C TYR A 38 14.88 12.45 -3.19
N ASN A 39 15.14 11.30 -3.84
CA ASN A 39 16.49 10.79 -4.05
C ASN A 39 17.45 11.78 -4.73
N LYS A 40 16.95 12.84 -5.40
CA LYS A 40 17.79 13.89 -5.99
C LYS A 40 18.41 14.82 -4.94
N TRP A 41 17.80 14.95 -3.76
CA TRP A 41 18.23 15.85 -2.70
C TRP A 41 18.60 15.16 -1.39
N MET A 42 18.23 13.88 -1.21
CA MET A 42 18.48 13.15 0.04
C MET A 42 18.90 11.70 -0.20
N PRO A 43 19.62 11.06 0.75
CA PRO A 43 20.07 9.69 0.61
C PRO A 43 18.89 8.71 0.55
N TYR A 44 19.11 7.56 -0.10
CA TYR A 44 18.09 6.55 -0.40
C TYR A 44 17.23 6.15 0.81
N SER A 45 17.85 5.91 1.97
CA SER A 45 17.13 5.57 3.19
C SER A 45 16.18 6.69 3.65
N ALA A 46 16.65 7.94 3.67
CA ALA A 46 15.83 9.10 4.05
C ALA A 46 14.69 9.33 3.04
N ALA A 47 14.98 9.18 1.74
CA ALA A 47 13.99 9.33 0.69
C ALA A 47 12.84 8.32 0.81
N ILE A 48 13.12 7.07 1.19
CA ILE A 48 12.09 6.07 1.45
C ILE A 48 11.13 6.54 2.56
N VAL A 49 11.67 7.04 3.67
CA VAL A 49 10.86 7.47 4.82
C VAL A 49 9.99 8.67 4.45
N VAL A 50 10.56 9.71 3.83
CA VAL A 50 9.83 10.92 3.45
C VAL A 50 8.77 10.60 2.38
N ALA A 51 9.11 9.79 1.38
CA ALA A 51 8.16 9.33 0.38
C ALA A 51 7.00 8.54 0.97
N TYR A 52 7.28 7.75 2.01
CA TYR A 52 6.24 7.02 2.71
C TYR A 52 5.29 7.93 3.45
N ILE A 53 5.79 8.97 4.13
CA ILE A 53 4.94 9.98 4.77
C ILE A 53 4.04 10.66 3.72
N THR A 54 4.59 11.05 2.57
CA THR A 54 3.82 11.64 1.47
C THR A 54 2.73 10.68 0.98
N GLY A 55 3.07 9.41 0.75
CA GLY A 55 2.11 8.38 0.37
C GLY A 55 1.01 8.17 1.42
N MET A 56 1.35 8.17 2.71
CA MET A 56 0.37 8.07 3.80
C MET A 56 -0.60 9.24 3.83
N ILE A 57 -0.10 10.47 3.67
CA ILE A 57 -0.95 11.67 3.63
C ILE A 57 -1.94 11.55 2.46
N THR A 58 -1.45 11.16 1.28
CA THR A 58 -2.32 10.90 0.12
C THR A 58 -3.35 9.82 0.40
N ALA A 59 -2.94 8.68 0.99
CA ALA A 59 -3.84 7.58 1.34
C ALA A 59 -4.94 8.04 2.31
N PHE A 60 -4.58 8.83 3.33
CA PHE A 60 -5.52 9.35 4.31
C PHE A 60 -6.54 10.32 3.69
N ILE A 61 -6.07 11.24 2.84
CA ILE A 61 -6.96 12.19 2.13
C ILE A 61 -7.94 11.42 1.25
N LEU A 62 -7.44 10.46 0.46
CA LEU A 62 -8.29 9.66 -0.42
C LEU A 62 -9.25 8.76 0.37
N ALA A 63 -8.81 8.14 1.46
CA ALA A 63 -9.68 7.36 2.33
C ALA A 63 -10.78 8.23 2.95
N LYS A 64 -10.46 9.46 3.37
CA LYS A 64 -11.43 10.44 3.86
C LYS A 64 -12.45 10.83 2.80
N LEU A 65 -12.02 11.08 1.56
CA LEU A 65 -12.89 11.52 0.47
C LEU A 65 -13.78 10.39 -0.08
N PHE A 66 -13.25 9.17 -0.19
CA PHE A 66 -13.91 8.09 -0.94
C PHE A 66 -14.41 6.93 -0.08
N VAL A 67 -13.78 6.66 1.07
CA VAL A 67 -14.09 5.49 1.92
C VAL A 67 -14.96 5.86 3.11
N PHE A 68 -14.73 7.02 3.73
CA PHE A 68 -15.43 7.44 4.96
C PHE A 68 -16.71 8.26 4.75
N THR A 69 -17.19 8.44 3.51
CA THR A 69 -18.37 9.26 3.20
C THR A 69 -19.72 8.65 3.62
N LYS A 70 -19.79 7.38 4.06
CA LYS A 70 -21.05 6.71 4.44
C LYS A 70 -21.03 5.84 5.72
N SER A 71 -20.02 5.91 6.59
CA SER A 71 -19.91 4.95 7.70
C SER A 71 -20.40 5.48 9.06
N THR A 72 -21.41 4.80 9.60
CA THR A 72 -22.05 4.92 10.92
C THR A 72 -21.18 4.42 12.10
N GLN A 73 -19.85 4.38 11.94
CA GLN A 73 -18.90 3.85 12.93
C GLN A 73 -17.92 4.92 13.40
N SER A 74 -17.49 4.81 14.66
CA SER A 74 -16.54 5.70 15.33
C SER A 74 -15.31 6.02 14.46
N THR A 75 -15.32 7.21 13.85
CA THR A 75 -14.25 7.71 12.96
C THR A 75 -12.86 7.63 13.61
N GLY A 76 -12.78 7.88 14.92
CA GLY A 76 -11.52 7.87 15.67
C GLY A 76 -10.86 6.48 15.75
N ARG A 77 -11.64 5.42 15.96
CA ARG A 77 -11.11 4.05 16.05
C ARG A 77 -10.57 3.57 14.71
N SER A 78 -11.28 3.88 13.62
CA SER A 78 -10.85 3.57 12.26
C SER A 78 -9.55 4.28 11.87
N VAL A 79 -9.40 5.57 12.25
CA VAL A 79 -8.16 6.33 12.02
C VAL A 79 -7.00 5.75 12.81
N PHE A 80 -7.20 5.39 14.08
CA PHE A 80 -6.15 4.79 14.91
C PHE A 80 -5.60 3.48 14.30
N PHE A 81 -6.48 2.55 13.93
CA PHE A 81 -6.06 1.30 13.29
C PHE A 81 -5.44 1.52 11.91
N PHE A 82 -5.95 2.47 11.13
CA PHE A 82 -5.37 2.84 9.84
C PHE A 82 -3.92 3.32 10.02
N THR A 83 -3.66 4.22 10.96
CA THR A 83 -2.32 4.71 11.27
C THR A 83 -1.40 3.59 11.76
N LEU A 84 -1.88 2.73 12.66
CA LEU A 84 -1.08 1.63 13.21
C LEU A 84 -0.64 0.63 12.13
N VAL A 85 -1.56 0.20 11.27
CA VAL A 85 -1.25 -0.70 10.15
C VAL A 85 -0.27 -0.04 9.18
N ASN A 86 -0.47 1.25 8.88
CA ASN A 86 0.44 1.97 8.00
C ASN A 86 1.84 2.14 8.60
N LEU A 87 2.00 2.34 9.91
CA LEU A 87 3.31 2.40 10.57
C LEU A 87 4.09 1.09 10.44
N VAL A 88 3.42 -0.05 10.66
CA VAL A 88 4.02 -1.37 10.44
C VAL A 88 4.42 -1.54 8.98
N ALA A 89 3.58 -1.08 8.06
CA ALA A 89 3.86 -1.12 6.63
C ALA A 89 5.05 -0.24 6.22
N VAL A 90 5.30 0.92 6.87
CA VAL A 90 6.53 1.72 6.67
C VAL A 90 7.75 0.87 6.99
N VAL A 91 7.75 0.24 8.17
CA VAL A 91 8.89 -0.51 8.69
C VAL A 91 9.17 -1.70 7.79
N GLN A 92 8.12 -2.40 7.35
CA GLN A 92 8.25 -3.49 6.37
C GLN A 92 8.83 -3.00 5.05
N THR A 93 8.30 -1.90 4.50
CA THR A 93 8.79 -1.31 3.24
C THR A 93 10.26 -0.95 3.35
N TRP A 94 10.66 -0.27 4.43
CA TRP A 94 12.03 0.15 4.66
C TRP A 94 12.96 -1.05 4.85
N ALA A 95 12.61 -2.00 5.71
CA ALA A 95 13.45 -3.16 5.99
C ALA A 95 13.67 -4.03 4.74
N VAL A 96 12.62 -4.27 3.96
CA VAL A 96 12.72 -5.05 2.71
C VAL A 96 13.51 -4.27 1.65
N SER A 97 13.27 -2.97 1.49
CA SER A 97 13.98 -2.15 0.50
C SER A 97 15.47 -2.03 0.81
N VAL A 98 15.82 -1.73 2.06
CA VAL A 98 17.23 -1.64 2.49
C VAL A 98 17.89 -3.01 2.46
N GLY A 99 17.20 -4.06 2.95
CA GLY A 99 17.66 -5.45 2.90
C GLY A 99 18.03 -5.88 1.48
N LEU A 100 17.12 -5.67 0.54
CA LEU A 100 17.34 -6.03 -0.86
C LEU A 100 18.43 -5.19 -1.51
N ALA A 101 18.37 -3.85 -1.36
CA ALA A 101 19.29 -2.95 -2.04
C ALA A 101 20.74 -3.07 -1.57
N TYR A 102 20.98 -3.33 -0.28
CA TYR A 102 22.33 -3.33 0.30
C TYR A 102 22.88 -4.71 0.62
N TYR A 103 22.04 -5.72 0.81
CA TYR A 103 22.51 -7.06 1.20
C TYR A 103 22.26 -8.13 0.13
N VAL A 104 21.12 -8.11 -0.56
CA VAL A 104 20.77 -9.19 -1.49
C VAL A 104 21.25 -8.89 -2.91
N PHE A 105 20.85 -7.76 -3.48
CA PHE A 105 21.19 -7.40 -4.86
C PHE A 105 22.68 -7.24 -5.12
N PRO A 106 23.49 -6.63 -4.24
CA PRO A 106 24.94 -6.57 -4.43
C PRO A 106 25.60 -7.95 -4.45
N ARG A 107 25.11 -8.90 -3.64
CA ARG A 107 25.63 -10.28 -3.61
C ARG A 107 25.26 -11.11 -4.84
N MET A 108 24.21 -10.71 -5.55
CA MET A 108 23.82 -11.32 -6.83
C MET A 108 24.44 -10.62 -8.04
N GLY A 109 25.35 -9.65 -7.83
CA GLY A 109 25.95 -8.85 -8.90
C GLY A 109 24.97 -7.89 -9.59
N MET A 110 23.76 -7.72 -9.05
CA MET A 110 22.73 -6.85 -9.62
C MET A 110 22.99 -5.40 -9.20
N THR A 111 23.64 -4.62 -10.07
CA THR A 111 23.94 -3.19 -9.84
C THR A 111 22.98 -2.25 -10.57
N TRP A 112 22.26 -2.74 -11.58
CA TRP A 112 21.34 -1.94 -12.40
C TRP A 112 19.96 -1.86 -11.74
N HIS A 113 19.45 -0.63 -11.50
CA HIS A 113 18.18 -0.32 -10.84
C HIS A 113 17.88 -1.06 -9.52
N ALA A 114 18.90 -1.60 -8.84
CA ALA A 114 18.75 -2.39 -7.61
C ALA A 114 17.90 -1.66 -6.54
N ARG A 115 18.09 -0.35 -6.39
CA ARG A 115 17.34 0.48 -5.45
C ARG A 115 15.87 0.68 -5.85
N ASP A 116 15.57 0.78 -7.14
CA ASP A 116 14.20 0.94 -7.61
C ASP A 116 13.42 -0.36 -7.49
N LEU A 117 14.04 -1.48 -7.87
CA LEU A 117 13.47 -2.81 -7.72
C LEU A 117 13.26 -3.17 -6.25
N ALA A 118 14.24 -2.84 -5.39
CA ALA A 118 14.15 -3.10 -3.95
C ALA A 118 12.99 -2.34 -3.32
N HIS A 119 12.81 -1.07 -3.71
CA HIS A 119 11.69 -0.26 -3.24
C HIS A 119 10.35 -0.78 -3.76
N ALA A 120 10.28 -1.21 -5.02
CA ALA A 120 9.07 -1.78 -5.59
C ALA A 120 8.64 -3.06 -4.83
N VAL A 121 9.58 -3.95 -4.53
CA VAL A 121 9.32 -5.14 -3.71
C VAL A 121 8.94 -4.75 -2.28
N GLY A 122 9.64 -3.76 -1.70
CA GLY A 122 9.33 -3.23 -0.38
C GLY A 122 7.91 -2.67 -0.27
N VAL A 123 7.42 -1.94 -1.28
CA VAL A 123 6.06 -1.39 -1.32
C VAL A 123 5.01 -2.48 -1.57
N ALA A 124 5.36 -3.56 -2.29
CA ALA A 124 4.44 -4.66 -2.55
C ALA A 124 4.15 -5.49 -1.30
N VAL A 125 5.14 -5.74 -0.44
CA VAL A 125 4.99 -6.57 0.77
C VAL A 125 3.84 -6.10 1.69
N PRO A 126 3.74 -4.80 2.06
CA PRO A 126 2.67 -4.32 2.90
C PRO A 126 1.28 -4.37 2.27
N VAL A 127 1.18 -4.39 0.94
CA VAL A 127 -0.12 -4.54 0.25
C VAL A 127 -0.72 -5.91 0.57
N PHE A 128 0.10 -6.96 0.57
CA PHE A 128 -0.35 -8.31 0.94
C PHE A 128 -0.61 -8.44 2.44
N THR A 129 0.25 -7.87 3.30
CA THR A 129 0.04 -7.96 4.76
C THR A 129 -1.18 -7.16 5.20
N SER A 130 -1.42 -5.98 4.62
CA SER A 130 -2.63 -5.17 4.86
C SER A 130 -3.90 -5.87 4.37
N TYR A 131 -3.85 -6.55 3.21
CA TYR A 131 -4.97 -7.37 2.73
C TYR A 131 -5.31 -8.51 3.70
N VAL A 132 -4.29 -9.23 4.20
CA VAL A 132 -4.48 -10.29 5.21
C VAL A 132 -5.02 -9.73 6.53
N GLY A 133 -4.53 -8.56 6.96
CA GLY A 133 -4.99 -7.87 8.17
C GLY A 133 -6.48 -7.48 8.10
N HIS A 134 -6.90 -6.84 7.01
CA HIS A 134 -8.30 -6.49 6.82
C HIS A 134 -9.20 -7.72 6.61
N LYS A 135 -8.71 -8.79 5.98
CA LYS A 135 -9.46 -10.05 5.86
C LYS A 135 -9.69 -10.73 7.22
N ARG A 136 -8.76 -10.61 8.18
CA ARG A 136 -8.90 -11.20 9.53
C ARG A 136 -9.71 -10.33 10.50
N TRP A 137 -9.70 -9.00 10.35
CA TRP A 137 -10.32 -8.10 11.34
C TRP A 137 -11.46 -7.21 10.82
N SER A 138 -11.51 -6.86 9.54
CA SER A 138 -12.57 -5.97 8.99
C SER A 138 -13.70 -6.71 8.27
N PHE A 139 -13.53 -7.98 7.87
CA PHE A 139 -14.51 -8.75 7.09
C PHE A 139 -15.16 -9.93 7.83
N LYS A 140 -15.04 -9.99 9.17
CA LYS A 140 -15.96 -10.86 9.94
C LYS A 140 -17.27 -10.11 10.12
N HIS A 141 -18.25 -10.46 9.27
CA HIS A 141 -19.67 -10.35 9.63
C HIS A 141 -20.00 -11.44 10.63
#